data_AF-A0A2E4GLS4-F1
#
_entry.id   AF-A0A2E4GLS4-F1
#
_cell.length_a   1.000
_cell.length_b   1.000
_cell.length_c   1.000
_cell.angle_alpha   90.00
_cell.angle_beta   90.00
_cell.angle_gamma   90.00
#
_symmetry.space_group_name_H-M   'P 1'
#
loop_
_entity.id
_entity.type
_entity.pdbx_description
1 polymer ?
#
loop_
_entity_poly.entity_id
_entity_poly.type
_entity_poly.pdbx_seq_one_letter_code
_entity_poly.pdbx_strand_id
1 'polypeptide(L)'
;SKKHDKPFFLACGIYRPHEPWFVPKKYFDAFPIEKIQLPPGYRDDDLNDLPAQGKRLGPNRYFAHIRKNKQWKNAVQGYLASIYFADTMLGNVLEKLENGPNSDNTIVVLWSDHGWHLGEKEHWQKFTGWRACTRVPLIIRVPKGSEGLPNGTRPAICSEPVGLLSLAPTLLELNGLDANNNHDGPSLVPLLADPESKWSHVATTYLDAPGSFSVSAKEWRYIKYVDGGEELYNTVKDPYEWHNLTSEKSSQSELIKLRSLAPVKFAELVKPGLNTLPQLEWIPLAERNMAPVSKPDGNPFEVIFVNKTDRTVELFWMTLNGGRKSYRLIDSGQQFAQQTRPGAVWMISETKEDGGESLGYFKVGDRSARALIVK
;
A
#
# COMPACT_ATOMS: atom_id res chain seq x y z
N SER A 1 -8.26 -3.10 30.97
CA SER A 1 -9.57 -3.03 30.28
C SER A 1 -10.63 -2.50 31.24
N LYS A 2 -11.66 -1.79 30.77
CA LYS A 2 -12.79 -1.30 31.60
C LYS A 2 -14.10 -1.94 31.12
N LYS A 3 -15.12 -1.97 31.97
CA LYS A 3 -16.47 -2.36 31.56
C LYS A 3 -17.07 -1.27 30.68
N HIS A 4 -17.77 -1.67 29.62
CA HIS A 4 -18.46 -0.76 28.70
C HIS A 4 -19.94 -1.16 28.61
N ASP A 5 -20.83 -0.16 28.63
CA ASP A 5 -22.28 -0.39 28.47
C ASP A 5 -22.71 -0.49 27.00
N LYS A 6 -21.84 -0.05 26.07
CA LYS A 6 -22.01 -0.15 24.62
C LYS A 6 -20.90 -1.01 24.00
N PRO A 7 -21.15 -1.67 22.86
CA PRO A 7 -20.10 -2.34 22.10
C PRO A 7 -18.96 -1.37 21.76
N PHE A 8 -17.73 -1.89 21.68
CA PHE A 8 -16.56 -1.11 21.29
C PHE A 8 -15.88 -1.73 20.07
N PHE A 9 -15.16 -0.89 19.33
CA PHE A 9 -14.26 -1.30 18.25
C PHE A 9 -12.90 -0.65 18.49
N LEU A 10 -11.83 -1.43 18.43
CA LEU A 10 -10.45 -0.96 18.61
C LEU A 10 -9.59 -1.42 17.44
N ALA A 11 -9.09 -0.47 16.66
CA ALA A 11 -8.00 -0.70 15.71
C ALA A 11 -6.67 -0.33 16.39
N CYS A 12 -5.83 -1.33 16.66
CA CYS A 12 -4.51 -1.14 17.27
C CYS A 12 -3.42 -1.40 16.23
N GLY A 13 -2.91 -0.34 15.59
CA GLY A 13 -1.84 -0.44 14.61
C GLY A 13 -0.46 -0.46 15.26
N ILE A 14 0.18 -1.62 15.30
CA ILE A 14 1.60 -1.73 15.66
C ILE A 14 2.42 -1.38 14.42
N TYR A 15 3.17 -0.27 14.48
CA TYR A 15 3.93 0.24 13.33
C TYR A 15 5.03 -0.72 12.85
N ARG A 16 5.59 -1.53 13.75
CA ARG A 16 6.61 -2.53 13.41
C ARG A 16 5.97 -3.73 12.71
N PRO A 17 6.64 -4.35 11.72
CA PRO A 17 8.06 -4.23 11.41
C PRO A 17 8.41 -3.25 10.26
N HIS A 18 7.59 -2.23 9.97
CA HIS A 18 7.95 -1.23 8.95
C HIS A 18 9.28 -0.54 9.30
N GLU A 19 10.10 -0.29 8.27
CA GLU A 19 11.34 0.48 8.39
C GLU A 19 11.07 1.95 8.81
N PRO A 20 12.02 2.65 9.45
CA PRO A 20 13.35 2.19 9.88
C PRO A 20 13.29 1.32 11.14
N TRP A 21 14.12 0.29 11.22
CA TRP A 21 14.11 -0.73 12.29
C TRP A 21 14.77 -0.30 13.59
N PHE A 22 14.19 0.71 14.21
CA PHE A 22 14.64 1.23 15.49
C PHE A 22 13.83 0.59 16.62
N VAL A 23 14.44 -0.39 17.29
CA VAL A 23 13.89 -1.05 18.48
C VAL A 23 14.95 -1.13 19.58
N PRO A 24 14.57 -1.26 20.85
CA PRO A 24 15.53 -1.39 21.95
C PRO A 24 16.52 -2.55 21.75
N LYS A 25 17.76 -2.38 22.20
CA LYS A 25 18.85 -3.35 22.02
C LYS A 25 18.49 -4.79 22.42
N LYS A 26 17.72 -4.96 23.51
CA LYS A 26 17.31 -6.28 24.00
C LYS A 26 16.59 -7.15 22.94
N TYR A 27 15.94 -6.53 21.95
CA TYR A 27 15.28 -7.27 20.86
C TYR A 27 16.26 -7.72 19.77
N PHE A 28 17.36 -6.98 19.57
CA PHE A 28 18.47 -7.40 18.72
C PHE A 28 19.28 -8.53 19.36
N ASP A 29 19.38 -8.54 20.70
CA ASP A 29 20.17 -9.53 21.44
C ASP A 29 19.65 -10.97 21.26
N ALA A 30 18.37 -11.13 20.94
CA ALA A 30 17.77 -12.43 20.59
C ALA A 30 18.24 -12.97 19.23
N PHE A 31 18.80 -12.12 18.37
CA PHE A 31 19.23 -12.47 17.01
C PHE A 31 20.69 -12.07 16.78
N PRO A 32 21.67 -12.79 17.35
CA PRO A 32 23.08 -12.50 17.12
C PRO A 32 23.44 -12.53 15.63
N ILE A 33 24.23 -11.55 15.16
CA ILE A 33 24.46 -11.30 13.72
C ILE A 33 25.08 -12.50 12.99
N GLU A 34 25.95 -13.23 13.69
CA GLU A 34 26.63 -14.42 13.20
C GLU A 34 25.67 -15.60 12.97
N LYS A 35 24.53 -15.63 13.67
CA LYS A 35 23.47 -16.64 13.53
C LYS A 35 22.40 -16.26 12.53
N ILE A 36 22.43 -15.03 12.00
CA ILE A 36 21.46 -14.58 11.00
C ILE A 36 21.63 -15.39 9.71
N GLN A 37 20.53 -16.03 9.33
CA GLN A 37 20.35 -16.67 8.04
C GLN A 37 19.72 -15.66 7.08
N LEU A 38 20.23 -15.61 5.85
CA LEU A 38 19.59 -14.84 4.79
C LEU A 38 18.32 -15.58 4.33
N PRO A 39 17.35 -14.88 3.73
CA PRO A 39 16.10 -15.49 3.31
C PRO A 39 16.36 -16.65 2.34
N PRO A 40 15.72 -17.80 2.55
CA PRO A 40 15.96 -18.99 1.74
C PRO A 40 15.44 -18.87 0.30
N GLY A 41 14.59 -17.87 0.01
CA GLY A 41 14.00 -17.67 -1.31
C GLY A 41 14.88 -16.92 -2.32
N TYR A 42 16.09 -16.50 -1.95
CA TYR A 42 16.97 -15.78 -2.87
C TYR A 42 17.74 -16.68 -3.84
N ARG A 43 17.75 -16.33 -5.12
CA ARG A 43 18.59 -16.93 -6.18
C ARG A 43 19.06 -15.83 -7.14
N ASP A 44 20.33 -15.86 -7.57
CA ASP A 44 20.88 -14.79 -8.45
C ASP A 44 20.30 -14.81 -9.88
N ASP A 45 19.72 -15.93 -10.32
CA ASP A 45 19.12 -16.13 -11.65
C ASP A 45 17.57 -16.14 -11.61
N ASP A 46 16.98 -15.73 -10.49
CA ASP A 46 15.54 -15.83 -10.19
C ASP A 46 14.62 -14.96 -11.08
N LEU A 47 15.23 -14.11 -11.92
CA LEU A 47 14.54 -13.22 -12.84
C LEU A 47 14.57 -13.74 -14.28
N ASN A 48 15.36 -14.76 -14.60
CA ASN A 48 15.67 -15.15 -15.97
C ASN A 48 14.46 -15.63 -16.77
N ASP A 49 13.52 -16.30 -16.10
CA ASP A 49 12.29 -16.89 -16.66
C ASP A 49 11.07 -15.96 -16.58
N LEU A 50 11.24 -14.75 -16.04
CA LEU A 50 10.16 -13.78 -15.91
C LEU A 50 9.86 -13.06 -17.24
N PRO A 51 8.61 -12.62 -17.45
CA PRO A 51 8.26 -11.72 -18.55
C PRO A 51 8.95 -10.35 -18.41
N ALA A 52 8.91 -9.54 -19.48
CA ALA A 52 9.62 -8.26 -19.54
C ALA A 52 9.26 -7.30 -18.38
N GLN A 53 7.97 -7.10 -18.09
CA GLN A 53 7.55 -6.28 -16.96
C GLN A 53 7.93 -6.89 -15.61
N GLY A 54 7.86 -8.21 -15.44
CA GLY A 54 8.34 -8.92 -14.24
C GLY A 54 9.84 -8.70 -13.99
N LYS A 55 10.68 -8.85 -15.02
CA LYS A 55 12.12 -8.55 -14.98
C LYS A 55 12.42 -7.10 -14.61
N ARG A 56 11.59 -6.16 -15.05
CA ARG A 56 11.75 -4.73 -14.76
C ARG A 56 11.33 -4.38 -13.33
N LEU A 57 10.27 -4.99 -12.82
CA LEU A 57 9.69 -4.69 -11.51
C LEU A 57 10.32 -5.50 -10.36
N GLY A 58 10.96 -6.62 -10.68
CA GLY A 58 11.68 -7.47 -9.72
C GLY A 58 12.79 -6.70 -8.98
N PRO A 59 13.86 -6.21 -9.64
CA PRO A 59 14.91 -5.48 -8.94
C PRO A 59 14.47 -4.10 -8.46
N ASN A 60 15.03 -3.64 -7.35
CA ASN A 60 14.95 -2.22 -6.97
C ASN A 60 16.27 -1.67 -6.42
N ARG A 61 16.31 -0.33 -6.29
CA ARG A 61 17.53 0.37 -5.84
C ARG A 61 17.95 0.01 -4.41
N TYR A 62 17.02 -0.42 -3.56
CA TYR A 62 17.28 -0.65 -2.14
C TYR A 62 18.07 -1.94 -1.93
N PHE A 63 17.65 -3.04 -2.57
CA PHE A 63 18.39 -4.30 -2.44
C PHE A 63 19.81 -4.19 -3.00
N ALA A 64 19.96 -3.57 -4.17
CA ALA A 64 21.26 -3.28 -4.76
C ALA A 64 22.16 -2.45 -3.82
N HIS A 65 21.60 -1.43 -3.15
CA HIS A 65 22.31 -0.63 -2.17
C HIS A 65 22.73 -1.46 -0.93
N ILE A 66 21.83 -2.29 -0.40
CA ILE A 66 22.10 -3.17 0.75
C ILE A 66 23.23 -4.15 0.45
N ARG A 67 23.19 -4.81 -0.72
CA ARG A 67 24.24 -5.72 -1.19
C ARG A 67 25.58 -4.99 -1.34
N LYS A 68 25.60 -3.85 -2.02
CA LYS A 68 26.81 -3.03 -2.23
C LYS A 68 27.50 -2.67 -0.91
N ASN A 69 26.72 -2.37 0.12
CA ASN A 69 27.23 -1.96 1.43
C ASN A 69 27.41 -3.12 2.42
N LYS A 70 27.24 -4.38 1.98
CA LYS A 70 27.35 -5.59 2.81
C LYS A 70 26.43 -5.56 4.05
N GLN A 71 25.26 -4.93 3.94
CA GLN A 71 24.33 -4.73 5.06
C GLN A 71 23.23 -5.78 5.16
N TRP A 72 23.19 -6.78 4.27
CA TRP A 72 22.04 -7.66 4.15
C TRP A 72 21.71 -8.43 5.45
N LYS A 73 22.71 -9.02 6.11
CA LYS A 73 22.49 -9.69 7.42
C LYS A 73 22.01 -8.72 8.51
N ASN A 74 22.60 -7.52 8.60
CA ASN A 74 22.18 -6.51 9.56
C ASN A 74 20.74 -6.06 9.31
N ALA A 75 20.36 -5.99 8.03
CA ALA A 75 19.04 -5.64 7.61
C ALA A 75 18.02 -6.73 8.01
N VAL A 76 18.30 -8.00 7.73
CA VAL A 76 17.48 -9.14 8.19
C VAL A 76 17.39 -9.18 9.72
N GLN A 77 18.49 -8.93 10.44
CA GLN A 77 18.49 -8.83 11.90
C GLN A 77 17.54 -7.74 12.39
N GLY A 78 17.57 -6.54 11.80
CA GLY A 78 16.69 -5.44 12.15
C GLY A 78 15.21 -5.76 11.93
N TYR A 79 14.89 -6.47 10.84
CA TYR A 79 13.53 -6.93 10.58
C TYR A 79 13.05 -7.94 11.63
N LEU A 80 13.87 -8.95 11.95
CA LEU A 80 13.56 -9.96 12.98
C LEU A 80 13.41 -9.34 14.38
N ALA A 81 14.32 -8.45 14.77
CA ALA A 81 14.23 -7.71 16.03
C ALA A 81 12.95 -6.86 16.10
N SER A 82 12.54 -6.26 14.97
CA SER A 82 11.30 -5.49 14.87
C SER A 82 10.05 -6.35 14.98
N ILE A 83 10.05 -7.56 14.39
CA ILE A 83 8.99 -8.55 14.59
C ILE A 83 8.90 -8.96 16.06
N TYR A 84 10.04 -9.27 16.70
CA TYR A 84 10.05 -9.66 18.11
C TYR A 84 9.53 -8.54 19.03
N PHE A 85 9.89 -7.28 18.73
CA PHE A 85 9.31 -6.14 19.40
C PHE A 85 7.78 -6.07 19.20
N ALA A 86 7.30 -6.19 17.96
CA ALA A 86 5.88 -6.15 17.64
C ALA A 86 5.09 -7.26 18.37
N ASP A 87 5.63 -8.48 18.40
CA ASP A 87 5.10 -9.62 19.12
C ASP A 87 4.99 -9.33 20.64
N THR A 88 6.03 -8.75 21.23
CA THR A 88 6.00 -8.33 22.65
C THR A 88 4.93 -7.27 22.90
N MET A 89 4.76 -6.30 21.99
CA MET A 89 3.73 -5.27 22.14
C MET A 89 2.32 -5.85 21.99
N LEU A 90 2.12 -6.78 21.07
CA LEU A 90 0.87 -7.53 20.93
C LEU A 90 0.56 -8.30 22.22
N GLY A 91 1.54 -9.01 22.78
CA GLY A 91 1.41 -9.73 24.05
C GLY A 91 0.92 -8.84 25.19
N ASN A 92 1.47 -7.62 25.32
CA ASN A 92 1.02 -6.65 26.33
C ASN A 92 -0.46 -6.27 26.16
N VAL A 93 -0.93 -6.11 24.92
CA VAL A 93 -2.35 -5.78 24.65
C VAL A 93 -3.25 -6.96 24.97
N LEU A 94 -2.87 -8.16 24.51
CA LEU A 94 -3.63 -9.38 24.73
C LEU A 94 -3.70 -9.74 26.22
N GLU A 95 -2.61 -9.64 26.96
CA GLU A 95 -2.58 -9.88 28.41
C GLU A 95 -3.55 -8.93 29.15
N LYS A 96 -3.67 -7.66 28.74
CA LYS A 96 -4.61 -6.72 29.35
C LYS A 96 -6.06 -6.95 28.93
N LEU A 97 -6.31 -7.58 27.79
CA LEU A 97 -7.62 -8.03 27.36
C LEU A 97 -8.05 -9.28 28.15
N GLU A 98 -7.16 -10.28 28.22
CA GLU A 98 -7.37 -11.56 28.90
C GLU A 98 -7.62 -11.38 30.40
N ASN A 99 -6.88 -10.51 31.07
CA ASN A 99 -7.08 -10.17 32.49
C ASN A 99 -8.21 -9.14 32.72
N GLY A 100 -8.97 -8.80 31.67
CA GLY A 100 -10.00 -7.77 31.69
C GLY A 100 -11.42 -8.32 31.67
N PRO A 101 -12.44 -7.49 32.00
CA PRO A 101 -13.84 -7.92 32.01
C PRO A 101 -14.42 -8.23 30.62
N ASN A 102 -13.67 -8.02 29.54
CA ASN A 102 -14.13 -8.21 28.16
C ASN A 102 -13.45 -9.42 27.48
N SER A 103 -12.65 -10.22 28.20
CA SER A 103 -11.87 -11.35 27.67
C SER A 103 -12.73 -12.36 26.89
N ASP A 104 -13.91 -12.69 27.42
CA ASP A 104 -14.80 -13.72 26.88
C ASP A 104 -15.82 -13.17 25.88
N ASN A 105 -15.82 -11.87 25.60
CA ASN A 105 -16.77 -11.21 24.71
C ASN A 105 -16.07 -10.29 23.69
N THR A 106 -14.85 -10.62 23.29
CA THR A 106 -14.08 -9.84 22.31
C THR A 106 -13.60 -10.73 21.16
N ILE A 107 -13.99 -10.39 19.94
CA ILE A 107 -13.38 -10.93 18.72
C ILE A 107 -12.01 -10.26 18.55
N VAL A 108 -10.96 -11.05 18.36
CA VAL A 108 -9.60 -10.57 18.12
C VAL A 108 -9.17 -10.98 16.71
N VAL A 109 -8.78 -10.00 15.90
CA VAL A 109 -8.23 -10.22 14.56
C VAL A 109 -6.80 -9.71 14.53
N LEU A 110 -5.82 -10.60 14.30
CA LEU A 110 -4.45 -10.24 13.99
C LEU A 110 -4.23 -10.38 12.48
N TRP A 111 -3.78 -9.32 11.83
CA TRP A 111 -3.46 -9.32 10.41
C TRP A 111 -2.34 -8.33 10.07
N SER A 112 -1.71 -8.48 8.91
CA SER A 112 -0.77 -7.50 8.32
C SER A 112 -1.37 -6.92 7.04
N ASP A 113 -1.06 -5.66 6.74
CA ASP A 113 -1.52 -4.98 5.53
C ASP A 113 -0.87 -5.55 4.25
N HIS A 114 0.39 -5.94 4.33
CA HIS A 114 1.13 -6.63 3.29
C HIS A 114 2.31 -7.43 3.89
N GLY A 115 2.97 -8.23 3.04
CA GLY A 115 4.22 -8.93 3.32
C GLY A 115 5.46 -8.06 3.05
N TRP A 116 6.64 -8.67 2.96
CA TRP A 116 7.90 -7.94 2.77
C TRP A 116 8.97 -8.82 2.12
N HIS A 117 9.60 -8.31 1.07
CA HIS A 117 10.80 -8.88 0.45
C HIS A 117 12.04 -8.54 1.27
N LEU A 118 12.85 -9.55 1.53
CA LEU A 118 14.13 -9.46 2.19
C LEU A 118 15.28 -9.84 1.23
N GLY A 119 15.05 -9.77 -0.08
CA GLY A 119 16.05 -9.99 -1.12
C GLY A 119 15.55 -10.82 -2.29
N GLU A 120 14.48 -11.60 -2.09
CA GLU A 120 13.83 -12.41 -3.13
C GLU A 120 13.54 -11.55 -4.37
N LYS A 121 13.69 -12.14 -5.58
CA LYS A 121 13.55 -11.43 -6.87
C LYS A 121 14.42 -10.17 -7.02
N GLU A 122 15.58 -10.14 -6.34
CA GLU A 122 16.44 -8.96 -6.21
C GLU A 122 15.72 -7.72 -5.67
N HIS A 123 14.63 -7.93 -4.93
CA HIS A 123 13.75 -6.91 -4.40
C HIS A 123 13.97 -6.73 -2.90
N TRP A 124 13.63 -5.54 -2.42
CA TRP A 124 13.55 -5.24 -1.00
C TRP A 124 12.28 -4.42 -0.76
N GLN A 125 11.56 -4.63 0.34
CA GLN A 125 10.26 -3.99 0.61
C GLN A 125 9.06 -4.66 -0.07
N LYS A 126 8.27 -3.92 -0.83
CA LYS A 126 6.89 -4.25 -1.22
C LYS A 126 6.59 -3.75 -2.63
N PHE A 127 5.31 -3.77 -3.05
CA PHE A 127 4.83 -3.38 -4.38
C PHE A 127 5.03 -4.42 -5.49
N THR A 128 4.85 -5.70 -5.16
CA THR A 128 4.98 -6.80 -6.12
C THR A 128 3.86 -7.83 -5.97
N GLY A 129 3.59 -8.61 -7.02
CA GLY A 129 2.57 -9.68 -7.00
C GLY A 129 3.00 -10.98 -6.31
N TRP A 130 4.28 -11.17 -5.99
CA TRP A 130 4.81 -12.40 -5.40
C TRP A 130 4.31 -12.65 -3.97
N ARG A 131 4.33 -13.91 -3.56
CA ARG A 131 3.83 -14.40 -2.26
C ARG A 131 4.55 -13.76 -1.08
N ALA A 132 5.84 -13.42 -1.22
CA ALA A 132 6.59 -12.71 -0.19
C ALA A 132 5.94 -11.35 0.20
N CYS A 133 5.28 -10.68 -0.75
CA CYS A 133 4.62 -9.39 -0.52
C CYS A 133 3.11 -9.52 -0.29
N THR A 134 2.46 -10.58 -0.78
CA THR A 134 0.98 -10.67 -0.80
C THR A 134 0.42 -11.66 0.22
N ARG A 135 1.24 -12.56 0.78
CA ARG A 135 0.82 -13.45 1.87
C ARG A 135 1.10 -12.77 3.21
N VAL A 136 0.05 -12.65 4.02
CA VAL A 136 0.10 -12.02 5.35
C VAL A 136 -0.35 -13.00 6.44
N PRO A 137 0.07 -12.82 7.70
CA PRO A 137 -0.60 -13.49 8.81
C PRO A 137 -2.06 -13.02 8.87
N LEU A 138 -2.96 -13.96 9.15
CA LEU A 138 -4.35 -13.69 9.50
C LEU A 138 -4.78 -14.70 10.56
N ILE A 139 -5.12 -14.23 11.76
CA ILE A 139 -5.61 -15.04 12.87
C ILE A 139 -6.88 -14.38 13.38
N ILE A 140 -7.96 -15.16 13.48
CA ILE A 140 -9.25 -14.69 14.00
C ILE A 140 -9.62 -15.55 15.20
N ARG A 141 -9.66 -14.94 16.39
CA ARG A 141 -10.17 -15.55 17.61
C ARG A 141 -11.57 -15.01 17.87
N VAL A 142 -12.56 -15.89 17.79
CA VAL A 142 -13.96 -15.58 18.06
C VAL A 142 -14.34 -16.16 19.43
N PRO A 143 -14.96 -15.38 20.33
CA PRO A 143 -15.44 -15.90 21.61
C PRO A 143 -16.57 -16.90 21.42
N LYS A 144 -16.75 -17.79 22.42
CA LYS A 144 -17.86 -18.74 22.40
C LYS A 144 -19.20 -17.99 22.49
N GLY A 145 -20.18 -18.44 21.72
CA GLY A 145 -21.52 -17.85 21.73
C GLY A 145 -21.65 -16.56 20.91
N SER A 146 -20.66 -16.21 20.07
CA SER A 146 -20.86 -15.19 19.04
C SER A 146 -21.99 -15.60 18.10
N GLU A 147 -22.90 -14.67 17.83
CA GLU A 147 -24.16 -14.93 17.13
C GLU A 147 -23.97 -15.53 15.74
N GLY A 148 -23.00 -15.03 14.97
CA GLY A 148 -22.71 -15.52 13.62
C GLY A 148 -21.84 -16.76 13.54
N LEU A 149 -21.35 -17.32 14.67
CA LEU A 149 -20.50 -18.51 14.64
C LEU A 149 -21.24 -19.73 15.19
N PRO A 150 -21.32 -20.86 14.45
CA PRO A 150 -21.95 -22.07 14.95
C PRO A 150 -21.37 -22.55 16.29
N ASN A 151 -22.25 -23.01 17.17
CA ASN A 151 -21.83 -23.60 18.45
C ASN A 151 -20.98 -24.85 18.21
N GLY A 152 -19.92 -25.00 19.01
CA GLY A 152 -19.03 -26.16 18.94
C GLY A 152 -17.89 -26.04 17.92
N THR A 153 -17.77 -24.93 17.21
CA THR A 153 -16.59 -24.61 16.39
C THR A 153 -15.30 -24.74 17.20
N ARG A 154 -14.26 -25.32 16.59
CA ARG A 154 -12.96 -25.60 17.22
C ARG A 154 -11.85 -24.78 16.56
N PRO A 155 -10.76 -24.48 17.29
CA PRO A 155 -9.57 -23.90 16.69
C PRO A 155 -9.05 -24.79 15.56
N ALA A 156 -8.74 -24.20 14.41
CA ALA A 156 -8.23 -24.90 13.25
C ALA A 156 -7.32 -24.01 12.40
N ILE A 157 -6.59 -24.64 11.47
CA ILE A 157 -5.82 -23.96 10.44
C ILE A 157 -6.56 -24.13 9.12
N CYS A 158 -6.92 -23.01 8.48
CA CYS A 158 -7.48 -23.02 7.13
C CYS A 158 -6.37 -22.76 6.12
N SER A 159 -6.31 -23.56 5.06
CA SER A 159 -5.31 -23.41 3.98
C SER A 159 -5.87 -22.73 2.73
N GLU A 160 -7.16 -22.35 2.74
CA GLU A 160 -7.79 -21.65 1.62
C GLU A 160 -7.27 -20.20 1.51
N PRO A 161 -7.07 -19.69 0.28
CA PRO A 161 -6.67 -18.30 0.06
C PRO A 161 -7.84 -17.36 0.35
N VAL A 162 -7.62 -16.42 1.27
CA VAL A 162 -8.61 -15.42 1.65
C VAL A 162 -8.05 -14.01 1.45
N GLY A 163 -8.93 -13.05 1.17
CA GLY A 163 -8.57 -11.64 1.01
C GLY A 163 -8.88 -10.83 2.26
N LEU A 164 -8.12 -9.75 2.50
CA LEU A 164 -8.39 -8.85 3.62
C LEU A 164 -9.73 -8.09 3.48
N LEU A 165 -10.24 -7.98 2.25
CA LEU A 165 -11.58 -7.45 1.96
C LEU A 165 -12.71 -8.29 2.59
N SER A 166 -12.43 -9.54 2.94
CA SER A 166 -13.36 -10.42 3.65
C SER A 166 -13.53 -10.06 5.12
N LEU A 167 -12.65 -9.26 5.73
CA LEU A 167 -12.72 -8.95 7.16
C LEU A 167 -13.98 -8.17 7.53
N ALA A 168 -14.36 -7.17 6.74
CA ALA A 168 -15.56 -6.37 7.01
C ALA A 168 -16.85 -7.23 7.04
N PRO A 169 -17.21 -7.98 5.98
CA PRO A 169 -18.41 -8.82 6.01
C PRO A 169 -18.34 -9.91 7.07
N THR A 170 -17.16 -10.49 7.34
CA THR A 170 -16.98 -11.49 8.40
C THR A 170 -17.31 -10.90 9.78
N LEU A 171 -16.79 -9.70 10.08
CA LEU A 171 -17.02 -9.06 11.37
C LEU A 171 -18.48 -8.64 11.54
N LEU A 172 -19.17 -8.20 10.47
CA LEU A 172 -20.60 -7.92 10.51
C LEU A 172 -21.40 -9.18 10.86
N GLU A 173 -21.18 -10.27 10.11
CA GLU A 173 -21.89 -11.53 10.32
C GLU A 173 -21.64 -12.11 11.72
N LEU A 174 -20.39 -12.11 12.19
CA LEU A 174 -20.05 -12.57 13.55
C LEU A 174 -20.75 -11.79 14.68
N ASN A 175 -21.19 -10.56 14.41
CA ASN A 175 -21.93 -9.71 15.34
C ASN A 175 -23.45 -9.69 15.07
N GLY A 176 -23.98 -10.61 14.26
CA GLY A 176 -25.41 -10.67 13.94
C GLY A 176 -25.90 -9.50 13.07
N LEU A 177 -24.97 -8.75 12.48
CA LEU A 177 -25.30 -7.63 11.60
C LEU A 177 -25.40 -8.13 10.17
N ASP A 178 -26.25 -7.45 9.41
CA ASP A 178 -26.41 -7.73 7.99
C ASP A 178 -25.11 -7.42 7.23
N ALA A 179 -24.47 -8.46 6.71
CA ALA A 179 -23.27 -8.38 5.88
C ALA A 179 -23.59 -8.02 4.41
N ASN A 180 -24.78 -7.44 4.14
CA ASN A 180 -25.34 -7.10 2.84
C ASN A 180 -24.30 -6.76 1.75
N ASN A 181 -24.65 -7.20 0.53
CA ASN A 181 -23.86 -7.45 -0.69
C ASN A 181 -22.92 -6.34 -1.24
N ASN A 182 -22.68 -5.23 -0.55
CA ASN A 182 -21.79 -4.15 -1.01
C ASN A 182 -20.32 -4.35 -0.59
N HIS A 183 -19.93 -5.58 -0.24
CA HIS A 183 -18.56 -5.91 0.07
C HIS A 183 -17.90 -6.67 -1.10
N ASP A 184 -16.69 -6.27 -1.46
CA ASP A 184 -15.92 -6.89 -2.54
C ASP A 184 -15.32 -8.25 -2.17
N GLY A 185 -15.35 -8.61 -0.87
CA GLY A 185 -14.90 -9.91 -0.36
C GLY A 185 -16.05 -10.73 0.23
N PRO A 186 -16.01 -12.07 0.16
CA PRO A 186 -16.95 -12.94 0.86
C PRO A 186 -16.70 -12.94 2.38
N SER A 187 -17.71 -13.26 3.18
CA SER A 187 -17.49 -13.58 4.60
C SER A 187 -16.68 -14.87 4.78
N LEU A 188 -15.84 -14.90 5.81
CA LEU A 188 -15.02 -16.05 6.19
C LEU A 188 -15.72 -16.98 7.20
N VAL A 189 -16.94 -16.64 7.67
CA VAL A 189 -17.68 -17.46 8.65
C VAL A 189 -17.78 -18.93 8.25
N PRO A 190 -18.04 -19.32 6.98
CA PRO A 190 -18.02 -20.72 6.58
C PRO A 190 -16.68 -21.42 6.88
N LEU A 191 -15.55 -20.75 6.61
CA LEU A 191 -14.20 -21.26 6.88
C LEU A 191 -13.85 -21.24 8.38
N LEU A 192 -14.42 -20.32 9.14
CA LEU A 192 -14.29 -20.31 10.60
C LEU A 192 -15.05 -21.48 11.22
N ALA A 193 -16.23 -21.82 10.68
CA ALA A 193 -17.06 -22.93 11.14
C ALA A 193 -16.44 -24.29 10.80
N ASP A 194 -15.95 -24.44 9.57
CA ASP A 194 -15.26 -25.63 9.08
C ASP A 194 -14.14 -25.22 8.10
N PRO A 195 -12.85 -25.43 8.45
CA PRO A 195 -11.71 -25.01 7.63
C PRO A 195 -11.65 -25.72 6.27
N GLU A 196 -12.36 -26.85 6.10
CA GLU A 196 -12.45 -27.62 4.85
C GLU A 196 -13.71 -27.29 4.03
N SER A 197 -14.49 -26.29 4.46
CA SER A 197 -15.64 -25.80 3.71
C SER A 197 -15.26 -25.46 2.27
N LYS A 198 -16.15 -25.78 1.33
CA LYS A 198 -15.94 -25.47 -0.09
C LYS A 198 -15.74 -23.96 -0.27
N TRP A 199 -14.57 -23.59 -0.78
CA TRP A 199 -14.19 -22.20 -1.03
C TRP A 199 -13.94 -21.98 -2.52
N SER A 200 -14.82 -21.21 -3.17
CA SER A 200 -14.71 -20.89 -4.61
C SER A 200 -14.03 -19.56 -4.89
N HIS A 201 -13.56 -18.86 -3.86
CA HIS A 201 -12.97 -17.53 -3.98
C HIS A 201 -11.45 -17.59 -4.09
N VAL A 202 -10.89 -16.55 -4.71
CA VAL A 202 -9.45 -16.31 -4.79
C VAL A 202 -9.13 -14.98 -4.15
N ALA A 203 -7.91 -14.83 -3.64
CA ALA A 203 -7.44 -13.55 -3.15
C ALA A 203 -6.74 -12.79 -4.28
N THR A 204 -7.18 -11.54 -4.52
CA THR A 204 -6.63 -10.70 -5.60
C THR A 204 -5.83 -9.54 -5.01
N THR A 205 -4.66 -9.28 -5.57
CA THR A 205 -3.83 -8.10 -5.28
C THR A 205 -3.71 -7.26 -6.53
N TYR A 206 -4.17 -6.01 -6.46
CA TYR A 206 -3.94 -5.00 -7.51
C TYR A 206 -2.49 -4.48 -7.43
N LEU A 207 -1.85 -4.23 -8.57
CA LEU A 207 -0.48 -3.70 -8.64
C LEU A 207 -0.47 -2.21 -9.00
N ASP A 208 0.19 -1.83 -10.10
CA ASP A 208 0.46 -0.45 -10.48
C ASP A 208 -0.53 0.12 -11.52
N ALA A 209 -1.19 -0.75 -12.29
CA ALA A 209 -2.07 -0.35 -13.38
C ALA A 209 -3.24 -1.33 -13.56
N PRO A 210 -4.38 -0.89 -14.15
CA PRO A 210 -5.40 -1.80 -14.64
C PRO A 210 -4.79 -2.86 -15.57
N GLY A 211 -5.11 -4.13 -15.33
CA GLY A 211 -4.49 -5.27 -16.02
C GLY A 211 -3.23 -5.83 -15.35
N SER A 212 -2.64 -5.14 -14.38
CA SER A 212 -1.55 -5.65 -13.53
C SER A 212 -2.10 -6.12 -12.17
N PHE A 213 -2.05 -7.42 -11.89
CA PHE A 213 -2.57 -8.00 -10.65
C PHE A 213 -1.95 -9.38 -10.34
N SER A 214 -2.12 -9.83 -9.11
CA SER A 214 -1.88 -11.23 -8.71
C SER A 214 -3.15 -11.87 -8.19
N VAL A 215 -3.35 -13.15 -8.53
CA VAL A 215 -4.40 -14.03 -8.01
C VAL A 215 -3.74 -15.14 -7.19
N SER A 216 -4.14 -15.29 -5.93
CA SER A 216 -3.80 -16.43 -5.08
C SER A 216 -4.98 -17.39 -5.02
N ALA A 217 -4.78 -18.61 -5.51
CA ALA A 217 -5.71 -19.72 -5.45
C ALA A 217 -5.14 -20.83 -4.54
N LYS A 218 -5.94 -21.87 -4.26
CA LYS A 218 -5.48 -23.05 -3.51
C LYS A 218 -4.27 -23.65 -4.21
N GLU A 219 -3.12 -23.67 -3.53
CA GLU A 219 -1.81 -24.12 -4.02
C GLU A 219 -1.17 -23.32 -5.16
N TRP A 220 -1.88 -22.40 -5.83
CA TRP A 220 -1.40 -21.75 -7.03
C TRP A 220 -1.37 -20.23 -6.93
N ARG A 221 -0.41 -19.61 -7.61
CA ARG A 221 -0.38 -18.17 -7.85
C ARG A 221 -0.31 -17.90 -9.34
N TYR A 222 -1.08 -16.91 -9.77
CA TYR A 222 -0.99 -16.31 -11.09
C TYR A 222 -0.69 -14.82 -10.95
N ILE A 223 0.19 -14.28 -11.78
CA ILE A 223 0.50 -12.85 -11.88
C ILE A 223 0.32 -12.45 -13.33
N LYS A 224 -0.38 -11.35 -13.56
CA LYS A 224 -0.56 -10.74 -14.88
C LYS A 224 -0.05 -9.32 -14.85
N TYR A 225 0.56 -8.91 -15.95
CA TYR A 225 1.06 -7.58 -16.18
C TYR A 225 0.28 -6.89 -17.30
N VAL A 226 0.22 -5.56 -17.24
CA VAL A 226 -0.48 -4.76 -18.25
C VAL A 226 0.13 -4.89 -19.66
N ASP A 227 1.42 -5.24 -19.77
CA ASP A 227 2.07 -5.52 -21.05
C ASP A 227 1.72 -6.89 -21.65
N GLY A 228 0.89 -7.68 -20.97
CA GLY A 228 0.49 -9.04 -21.37
C GLY A 228 1.41 -10.14 -20.82
N GLY A 229 2.48 -9.78 -20.09
CA GLY A 229 3.32 -10.75 -19.39
C GLY A 229 2.55 -11.50 -18.31
N GLU A 230 2.90 -12.77 -18.11
CA GLU A 230 2.25 -13.63 -17.13
C GLU A 230 3.28 -14.48 -16.37
N GLU A 231 2.94 -14.80 -15.13
CA GLU A 231 3.67 -15.75 -14.29
C GLU A 231 2.68 -16.73 -13.65
N LEU A 232 3.10 -17.98 -13.49
CA LEU A 232 2.31 -19.05 -12.86
C LEU A 232 3.21 -19.90 -11.96
N TYR A 233 2.79 -20.10 -10.72
CA TYR A 233 3.55 -20.87 -9.72
C TYR A 233 2.68 -21.86 -8.99
N ASN A 234 3.19 -23.07 -8.78
CA ASN A 234 2.64 -23.99 -7.77
C ASN A 234 3.35 -23.73 -6.44
N THR A 235 2.69 -23.03 -5.53
CA THR A 235 3.25 -22.54 -4.26
C THR A 235 3.51 -23.64 -3.22
N VAL A 236 3.03 -24.87 -3.44
CA VAL A 236 3.35 -26.02 -2.58
C VAL A 236 4.66 -26.66 -3.02
N LYS A 237 4.86 -26.85 -4.34
CA LYS A 237 6.07 -27.45 -4.91
C LYS A 237 7.21 -26.44 -5.03
N ASP A 238 6.88 -25.18 -5.23
CA ASP A 238 7.80 -24.07 -5.42
C ASP A 238 7.40 -22.91 -4.48
N PRO A 239 7.71 -23.03 -3.17
CA PRO A 239 7.27 -22.06 -2.16
C PRO A 239 7.91 -20.68 -2.31
N TYR A 240 8.97 -20.56 -3.11
CA TYR A 240 9.72 -19.33 -3.38
C TYR A 240 9.50 -18.76 -4.79
N GLU A 241 8.64 -19.40 -5.59
CA GLU A 241 8.20 -18.89 -6.90
C GLU A 241 9.38 -18.74 -7.89
N TRP A 242 10.28 -19.72 -7.92
CA TRP A 242 11.50 -19.75 -8.72
C TRP A 242 11.32 -20.20 -10.18
N HIS A 243 10.21 -20.85 -10.50
CA HIS A 243 9.97 -21.45 -11.82
C HIS A 243 8.62 -21.02 -12.37
N ASN A 244 8.64 -20.11 -13.33
CA ASN A 244 7.45 -19.65 -14.05
C ASN A 244 6.92 -20.77 -14.96
N LEU A 245 5.77 -21.33 -14.60
CA LEU A 245 5.16 -22.47 -15.28
C LEU A 245 4.31 -22.07 -16.49
N THR A 246 4.27 -20.80 -16.91
CA THR A 246 3.36 -20.36 -17.99
C THR A 246 3.60 -21.03 -19.34
N SER A 247 4.84 -21.44 -19.64
CA SER A 247 5.20 -22.15 -20.89
C SER A 247 5.05 -23.68 -20.81
N GLU A 248 4.82 -24.23 -19.61
CA GLU A 248 4.80 -25.67 -19.40
C GLU A 248 3.50 -26.30 -19.91
N LYS A 249 3.59 -27.40 -20.67
CA LYS A 249 2.37 -28.07 -21.18
C LYS A 249 1.51 -28.64 -20.04
N SER A 250 2.14 -29.10 -18.97
CA SER A 250 1.49 -29.72 -17.81
C SER A 250 0.71 -28.73 -16.95
N SER A 251 0.96 -27.42 -17.06
CA SER A 251 0.34 -26.37 -16.25
C SER A 251 -0.80 -25.64 -16.98
N GLN A 252 -1.01 -25.89 -18.27
CA GLN A 252 -1.93 -25.10 -19.11
C GLN A 252 -3.38 -25.15 -18.62
N SER A 253 -3.84 -26.30 -18.10
CA SER A 253 -5.19 -26.41 -17.54
C SER A 253 -5.40 -25.47 -16.35
N GLU A 254 -4.42 -25.37 -15.45
CA GLU A 254 -4.47 -24.48 -14.30
C GLU A 254 -4.31 -23.01 -14.72
N LEU A 255 -3.45 -22.72 -15.70
CA LEU A 255 -3.32 -21.37 -16.26
C LEU A 255 -4.65 -20.84 -16.81
N ILE A 256 -5.37 -21.67 -17.58
CA ILE A 256 -6.69 -21.33 -18.13
C ILE A 256 -7.71 -21.10 -17.01
N LYS A 257 -7.69 -21.96 -15.98
CA LYS A 257 -8.56 -21.82 -14.81
C LYS A 257 -8.29 -20.52 -14.03
N LEU A 258 -7.03 -20.16 -13.77
CA LEU A 258 -6.74 -18.93 -13.03
C LEU A 258 -7.01 -17.68 -13.85
N ARG A 259 -6.84 -17.71 -15.17
CA ARG A 259 -7.29 -16.64 -16.07
C ARG A 259 -8.80 -16.42 -16.01
N SER A 260 -9.61 -17.47 -15.86
CA SER A 260 -11.07 -17.32 -15.77
C SER A 260 -11.54 -16.78 -14.42
N LEU A 261 -10.73 -16.93 -13.36
CA LEU A 261 -10.97 -16.36 -12.04
C LEU A 261 -10.39 -14.93 -11.88
N ALA A 262 -9.56 -14.49 -12.82
CA ALA A 262 -8.89 -13.21 -12.77
C ALA A 262 -9.83 -12.02 -13.08
N PRO A 263 -9.54 -10.82 -12.55
CA PRO A 263 -10.28 -9.61 -12.92
C PRO A 263 -10.20 -9.32 -14.42
N VAL A 264 -11.36 -9.13 -15.05
CA VAL A 264 -11.48 -8.73 -16.47
C VAL A 264 -12.09 -7.34 -16.65
N LYS A 265 -12.66 -6.76 -15.58
CA LYS A 265 -13.19 -5.39 -15.55
C LYS A 265 -12.45 -4.61 -14.47
N PHE A 266 -12.02 -3.41 -14.82
CA PHE A 266 -11.31 -2.52 -13.91
C PHE A 266 -12.10 -1.22 -13.79
N ALA A 267 -12.29 -0.74 -12.55
CA ALA A 267 -12.90 0.55 -12.33
C ALA A 267 -12.01 1.66 -12.90
N GLU A 268 -12.62 2.69 -13.47
CA GLU A 268 -11.89 3.90 -13.87
C GLU A 268 -11.36 4.61 -12.63
N LEU A 269 -10.12 5.11 -12.72
CA LEU A 269 -9.55 5.93 -11.66
C LEU A 269 -10.34 7.23 -11.53
N VAL A 270 -11.13 7.35 -10.47
CA VAL A 270 -11.83 8.59 -10.14
C VAL A 270 -10.82 9.58 -9.54
N LYS A 271 -10.41 10.57 -10.34
CA LYS A 271 -9.59 11.67 -9.83
C LYS A 271 -10.39 12.50 -8.82
N PRO A 272 -9.76 13.01 -7.75
CA PRO A 272 -10.43 13.95 -6.86
C PRO A 272 -10.98 15.14 -7.65
N GLY A 273 -12.24 15.48 -7.43
CA GLY A 273 -12.82 16.68 -8.02
C GLY A 273 -12.09 17.92 -7.52
N LEU A 274 -12.00 18.98 -8.34
CA LEU A 274 -11.33 20.23 -7.97
C LEU A 274 -11.80 20.79 -6.61
N ASN A 275 -13.07 20.57 -6.24
CA ASN A 275 -13.64 21.06 -4.99
C ASN A 275 -13.29 20.25 -3.74
N THR A 276 -12.76 19.04 -3.89
CA THR A 276 -12.32 18.21 -2.76
C THR A 276 -10.82 18.37 -2.47
N LEU A 277 -10.06 19.00 -3.37
CA LEU A 277 -8.66 19.29 -3.15
C LEU A 277 -8.47 20.38 -2.09
N PRO A 278 -7.51 20.21 -1.17
CA PRO A 278 -7.07 21.29 -0.28
C PRO A 278 -6.73 22.55 -1.07
N GLN A 279 -7.12 23.71 -0.57
CA GLN A 279 -6.81 24.99 -1.19
C GLN A 279 -5.48 25.53 -0.66
N LEU A 280 -4.56 25.87 -1.56
CA LEU A 280 -3.35 26.60 -1.20
C LEU A 280 -3.69 28.03 -0.81
N GLU A 281 -2.96 28.55 0.17
CA GLU A 281 -3.04 29.94 0.59
C GLU A 281 -2.50 30.86 -0.50
N TRP A 282 -3.32 31.84 -0.91
CA TRP A 282 -2.90 32.93 -1.77
C TRP A 282 -2.13 33.96 -0.95
N ILE A 283 -0.90 34.27 -1.36
CA ILE A 283 -0.07 35.26 -0.70
C ILE A 283 0.14 36.44 -1.66
N PRO A 284 -0.49 37.60 -1.42
CA PRO A 284 -0.35 38.75 -2.31
C PRO A 284 1.08 39.30 -2.29
N LEU A 285 1.51 39.88 -3.41
CA LEU A 285 2.77 40.61 -3.55
C LEU A 285 2.47 42.07 -3.83
N ALA A 286 3.30 42.96 -3.30
CA ALA A 286 3.33 44.34 -3.77
C ALA A 286 3.89 44.39 -5.20
N GLU A 287 3.53 45.42 -5.97
CA GLU A 287 3.99 45.58 -7.34
C GLU A 287 5.51 45.42 -7.46
N ARG A 288 5.95 44.64 -8.46
CA ARG A 288 7.37 44.38 -8.79
C ARG A 288 8.16 43.61 -7.72
N ASN A 289 7.54 43.16 -6.63
CA ASN A 289 8.20 42.26 -5.69
C ASN A 289 8.28 40.83 -6.23
N MET A 290 9.39 40.16 -5.88
CA MET A 290 9.60 38.75 -6.21
C MET A 290 9.09 37.85 -5.09
N ALA A 291 8.47 36.74 -5.47
CA ALA A 291 8.17 35.66 -4.53
C ALA A 291 9.46 35.02 -3.97
N PRO A 292 9.39 34.34 -2.81
CA PRO A 292 10.52 33.57 -2.29
C PRO A 292 10.99 32.47 -3.26
N VAL A 293 12.26 32.06 -3.13
CA VAL A 293 12.79 30.92 -3.89
C VAL A 293 12.07 29.62 -3.55
N SER A 294 11.93 28.74 -4.55
CA SER A 294 11.50 27.37 -4.30
C SER A 294 12.55 26.60 -3.49
N LYS A 295 12.09 25.68 -2.65
CA LYS A 295 12.92 24.67 -1.97
C LYS A 295 12.28 23.29 -2.17
N PRO A 296 12.24 22.78 -3.41
CA PRO A 296 11.54 21.55 -3.72
C PRO A 296 12.21 20.35 -3.05
N ASP A 297 11.43 19.57 -2.32
CA ASP A 297 11.83 18.29 -1.73
C ASP A 297 10.74 17.24 -1.95
N GLY A 298 11.05 15.96 -1.81
CA GLY A 298 10.08 14.87 -1.94
C GLY A 298 9.62 14.58 -3.37
N ASN A 299 8.58 13.74 -3.48
CA ASN A 299 8.03 13.26 -4.75
C ASN A 299 7.10 14.28 -5.39
N PRO A 300 7.00 14.31 -6.73
CA PRO A 300 6.09 15.22 -7.41
C PRO A 300 4.62 14.81 -7.27
N PHE A 301 3.74 15.80 -7.28
CA PHE A 301 2.28 15.63 -7.36
C PHE A 301 1.63 16.81 -8.09
N GLU A 302 0.34 16.69 -8.38
CA GLU A 302 -0.41 17.67 -9.16
C GLU A 302 -0.93 18.83 -8.29
N VAL A 303 -0.70 20.07 -8.73
CA VAL A 303 -1.44 21.25 -8.25
C VAL A 303 -2.22 21.84 -9.42
N ILE A 304 -3.50 22.12 -9.19
CA ILE A 304 -4.39 22.72 -10.19
C ILE A 304 -4.52 24.22 -9.91
N PHE A 305 -3.94 25.03 -10.78
CA PHE A 305 -4.07 26.48 -10.77
C PHE A 305 -5.35 26.87 -11.48
N VAL A 306 -6.18 27.68 -10.83
CA VAL A 306 -7.47 28.12 -11.35
C VAL A 306 -7.46 29.63 -11.37
N ASN A 307 -7.56 30.22 -12.56
CA ASN A 307 -7.61 31.65 -12.69
C ASN A 307 -9.03 32.16 -12.42
N LYS A 308 -9.22 32.86 -11.28
CA LYS A 308 -10.49 33.49 -10.91
C LYS A 308 -10.49 35.00 -11.15
N THR A 309 -9.43 35.56 -11.73
CA THR A 309 -9.38 36.97 -12.13
C THR A 309 -10.12 37.17 -13.46
N ASP A 310 -10.36 38.42 -13.83
CA ASP A 310 -10.97 38.85 -15.09
C ASP A 310 -9.95 38.97 -16.25
N ARG A 311 -8.69 38.56 -16.04
CA ARG A 311 -7.58 38.75 -16.99
C ARG A 311 -6.75 37.50 -17.16
N THR A 312 -6.00 37.41 -18.24
CA THR A 312 -4.97 36.36 -18.40
C THR A 312 -3.82 36.61 -17.43
N VAL A 313 -3.37 35.55 -16.77
CA VAL A 313 -2.23 35.59 -15.84
C VAL A 313 -1.14 34.64 -16.30
N GLU A 314 0.09 34.97 -15.95
CA GLU A 314 1.26 34.13 -16.22
C GLU A 314 1.75 33.46 -14.94
N LEU A 315 1.92 32.15 -15.03
CA LEU A 315 2.43 31.28 -13.98
C LEU A 315 3.95 31.13 -14.11
N PHE A 316 4.67 31.48 -13.06
CA PHE A 316 6.12 31.37 -12.97
C PHE A 316 6.55 30.42 -11.85
N TRP A 317 7.52 29.55 -12.14
CA TRP A 317 8.23 28.82 -11.10
C TRP A 317 9.41 29.66 -10.59
N MET A 318 9.53 29.81 -9.27
CA MET A 318 10.65 30.53 -8.66
C MET A 318 11.86 29.61 -8.55
N THR A 319 12.97 30.00 -9.17
CA THR A 319 14.18 29.18 -9.21
C THR A 319 14.91 29.20 -7.87
N LEU A 320 15.79 28.22 -7.66
CA LEU A 320 16.61 28.11 -6.44
C LEU A 320 17.51 29.33 -6.20
N ASN A 321 17.83 30.09 -7.26
CA ASN A 321 18.78 31.19 -7.24
C ASN A 321 18.10 32.58 -7.25
N GLY A 322 16.79 32.67 -7.00
CA GLY A 322 16.06 33.94 -6.95
C GLY A 322 15.51 34.43 -8.29
N GLY A 323 15.67 33.66 -9.38
CA GLY A 323 15.06 33.96 -10.67
C GLY A 323 13.63 33.43 -10.78
N ARG A 324 12.97 33.71 -11.92
CA ARG A 324 11.68 33.12 -12.29
C ARG A 324 11.74 32.47 -13.67
N LYS A 325 11.09 31.33 -13.84
CA LYS A 325 10.92 30.66 -15.14
C LYS A 325 9.45 30.68 -15.52
N SER A 326 9.12 31.22 -16.70
CA SER A 326 7.76 31.17 -17.24
C SER A 326 7.37 29.73 -17.56
N TYR A 327 6.12 29.36 -17.23
CA TYR A 327 5.56 28.04 -17.50
C TYR A 327 4.31 28.10 -18.36
N ARG A 328 3.35 28.97 -18.03
CA ARG A 328 2.04 28.94 -18.67
C ARG A 328 1.26 30.25 -18.52
N LEU A 329 0.57 30.63 -19.59
CA LEU A 329 -0.52 31.60 -19.53
C LEU A 329 -1.84 30.90 -19.23
N ILE A 330 -2.61 31.45 -18.29
CA ILE A 330 -3.91 30.94 -17.87
C ILE A 330 -4.94 32.05 -18.07
N ASP A 331 -5.82 31.88 -19.05
CA ASP A 331 -6.89 32.84 -19.32
C ASP A 331 -7.93 32.88 -18.19
N SER A 332 -8.70 33.96 -18.13
CA SER A 332 -9.76 34.11 -17.12
C SER A 332 -10.72 32.91 -17.13
N GLY A 333 -11.00 32.37 -15.95
CA GLY A 333 -11.87 31.21 -15.76
C GLY A 333 -11.26 29.86 -16.13
N GLN A 334 -10.07 29.82 -16.73
CA GLN A 334 -9.38 28.59 -17.11
C GLN A 334 -8.58 27.99 -15.95
N GLN A 335 -8.19 26.73 -16.12
CA GLN A 335 -7.36 25.99 -15.17
C GLN A 335 -6.15 25.33 -15.85
N PHE A 336 -5.09 25.12 -15.08
CA PHE A 336 -3.89 24.43 -15.52
C PHE A 336 -3.38 23.51 -14.41
N ALA A 337 -3.23 22.22 -14.74
CA ALA A 337 -2.67 21.22 -13.85
C ALA A 337 -1.15 21.12 -14.07
N GLN A 338 -0.38 21.24 -12.99
CA GLN A 338 1.08 21.21 -13.04
C GLN A 338 1.62 20.20 -12.03
N GLN A 339 2.49 19.30 -12.48
CA GLN A 339 3.30 18.48 -11.58
C GLN A 339 4.32 19.36 -10.87
N THR A 340 4.26 19.40 -9.56
CA THR A 340 5.10 20.21 -8.68
C THR A 340 5.60 19.37 -7.51
N ARG A 341 6.35 19.95 -6.57
CA ARG A 341 6.93 19.25 -5.41
C ARG A 341 6.68 20.05 -4.13
N PRO A 342 6.67 19.40 -2.96
CA PRO A 342 6.69 20.10 -1.67
C PRO A 342 7.74 21.19 -1.61
N GLY A 343 7.36 22.37 -1.12
CA GLY A 343 8.26 23.52 -1.00
C GLY A 343 8.52 24.29 -2.30
N ALA A 344 7.92 23.90 -3.43
CA ALA A 344 7.92 24.72 -4.63
C ALA A 344 7.13 26.02 -4.42
N VAL A 345 7.59 27.10 -5.05
CA VAL A 345 6.93 28.41 -5.03
C VAL A 345 6.54 28.80 -6.44
N TRP A 346 5.27 29.13 -6.61
CA TRP A 346 4.68 29.54 -7.89
C TRP A 346 4.18 30.96 -7.80
N MET A 347 4.82 31.86 -8.53
CA MET A 347 4.46 33.27 -8.59
C MET A 347 3.52 33.52 -9.78
N ILE A 348 2.56 34.40 -9.59
CA ILE A 348 1.61 34.83 -10.60
C ILE A 348 1.84 36.29 -10.93
N SER A 349 1.80 36.63 -12.21
CA SER A 349 1.82 38.03 -12.66
C SER A 349 0.76 38.26 -13.74
N GLU A 350 0.29 39.49 -13.88
CA GLU A 350 -0.49 39.87 -15.05
C GLU A 350 0.40 39.85 -16.30
N THR A 351 -0.17 39.47 -17.44
CA THR A 351 0.45 39.72 -18.73
C THR A 351 0.27 41.18 -19.13
N LYS A 352 1.35 41.99 -19.14
CA LYS A 352 1.40 43.32 -19.77
C LYS A 352 2.67 43.44 -20.61
N GLU A 353 2.60 44.20 -21.70
CA GLU A 353 3.70 44.44 -22.65
C GLU A 353 4.97 45.02 -21.97
N ASP A 354 4.82 45.70 -20.83
CA ASP A 354 5.92 46.36 -20.09
C ASP A 354 6.43 45.56 -18.87
N GLY A 355 6.23 44.23 -18.82
CA GLY A 355 6.73 43.37 -17.74
C GLY A 355 5.82 43.33 -16.52
N GLY A 356 4.58 42.88 -16.75
CA GLY A 356 3.41 43.03 -15.89
C GLY A 356 3.52 42.78 -14.38
N GLU A 357 2.51 43.31 -13.68
CA GLU A 357 2.42 43.41 -12.23
C GLU A 357 2.44 42.05 -11.55
N SER A 358 3.31 41.89 -10.54
CA SER A 358 3.34 40.70 -9.70
C SER A 358 2.13 40.72 -8.76
N LEU A 359 1.23 39.76 -8.92
CA LEU A 359 -0.03 39.70 -8.16
C LEU A 359 0.17 39.03 -6.81
N GLY A 360 0.87 37.90 -6.80
CA GLY A 360 0.98 37.06 -5.63
C GLY A 360 1.64 35.73 -5.94
N TYR A 361 1.62 34.82 -4.98
CA TYR A 361 2.23 33.51 -5.13
C TYR A 361 1.59 32.47 -4.22
N PHE A 362 1.91 31.20 -4.50
CA PHE A 362 1.57 30.05 -3.67
C PHE A 362 2.84 29.33 -3.21
N LYS A 363 2.82 28.83 -1.98
CA LYS A 363 3.79 27.84 -1.49
C LYS A 363 3.13 26.47 -1.51
N VAL A 364 3.77 25.52 -2.16
CA VAL A 364 3.25 24.16 -2.29
C VAL A 364 3.52 23.39 -1.00
N GLY A 365 2.44 22.83 -0.43
CA GLY A 365 2.48 21.94 0.74
C GLY A 365 2.96 20.53 0.41
N ASP A 366 2.43 19.50 1.06
CA ASP A 366 2.92 18.12 0.96
C ASP A 366 2.01 17.19 0.12
N ARG A 367 0.97 17.73 -0.53
CA ARG A 367 -0.06 16.95 -1.24
C ARG A 367 -0.69 17.71 -2.40
N SER A 368 -1.39 16.98 -3.27
CA SER A 368 -2.19 17.58 -4.36
C SER A 368 -3.16 18.62 -3.83
N ALA A 369 -3.27 19.74 -4.52
CA ALA A 369 -4.02 20.90 -4.05
C ALA A 369 -4.56 21.72 -5.22
N ARG A 370 -5.46 22.65 -4.91
CA ARG A 370 -5.89 23.70 -5.84
C ARG A 370 -5.33 25.05 -5.42
N ALA A 371 -4.93 25.86 -6.39
CA ALA A 371 -4.45 27.21 -6.20
C ALA A 371 -5.43 28.18 -6.88
N LEU A 372 -6.23 28.89 -6.09
CA LEU A 372 -7.19 29.85 -6.61
C LEU A 372 -6.51 31.20 -6.76
N ILE A 373 -6.22 31.60 -8.01
CA ILE A 373 -5.62 32.89 -8.31
C ILE A 373 -6.72 33.93 -8.18
N VAL A 374 -6.60 34.75 -7.15
CA VAL A 374 -7.54 35.83 -6.83
C VAL A 374 -6.82 37.17 -6.90
N LYS A 375 -7.58 38.25 -6.98
CA LYS A 375 -7.04 39.62 -7.02
C LYS A 375 -6.50 40.05 -5.66
#